data_AF-A0A8J8E7B3-F1
#
_entry.id   AF-A0A8J8E7B3-F1
#
_cell.length_a   1.000
_cell.length_b   1.000
_cell.length_c   1.000
_cell.angle_alpha   90.00
_cell.angle_beta   90.00
_cell.angle_gamma   90.00
#
_symmetry.space_group_name_H-M   'P 1'
#
loop_
_entity.id
_entity.type
_entity.pdbx_description
1 polymer ?
#
loop_
_entity_poly.entity_id
_entity_poly.type
_entity_poly.pdbx_seq_one_letter_code
_entity_poly.pdbx_strand_id
1 'polypeptide(L)'
;MLKKSARGRLTWDYIRDRHSEVIEEFKTLRNWDEVKSAIPESETLGDYSLLALEAIAAVIRELRIERSFLSERIENISRKLEELGTSHRELSYSVDKRLKELEARISELEQRTLFLEGVEAIVPRMNELEEKLDRLPAELFRRVEETYGKKADEHLRKLVEERVEELREELKREVLGISVDLAKALRELQDHYEKLVEENLRLKSLASENEKLRKKLVEKERELEELKKRLAMFQEMAKRVDALSEKIGKYEERLKEIRVIEKELVSLTGAKDALSAIEVIKSEFIPKSKFEKTLNEIKSLLAEAESLKEENERLRRENEKLKEALKTLLQERLNEASESPVEDNEL
;
A
#
# COMPACT_ATOMS: atom_id res chain seq x y z
N MET A 1 71.91 -10.32 -57.43
CA MET A 1 71.47 -8.94 -57.15
C MET A 1 70.18 -8.65 -57.91
N LEU A 2 69.03 -8.75 -57.23
CA LEU A 2 67.74 -8.28 -57.75
C LEU A 2 67.41 -7.00 -56.98
N LYS A 3 67.63 -5.85 -57.62
CA LYS A 3 67.12 -4.55 -57.15
C LYS A 3 65.60 -4.61 -57.23
N LYS A 4 64.94 -5.11 -56.17
CA LYS A 4 63.50 -4.90 -55.99
C LYS A 4 63.29 -3.42 -55.74
N SER A 5 62.61 -2.77 -56.67
CA SER A 5 62.19 -1.38 -56.59
C SER A 5 61.58 -1.09 -55.22
N ALA A 6 62.05 -0.04 -54.56
CA ALA A 6 61.45 0.53 -53.36
C ALA A 6 60.08 1.17 -53.70
N ARG A 7 59.09 0.36 -54.08
CA ARG A 7 57.69 0.76 -54.12
C ARG A 7 57.15 0.55 -52.71
N GLY A 8 56.91 1.66 -52.01
CA GLY A 8 56.15 1.80 -50.76
C GLY A 8 56.18 0.59 -49.85
N ARG A 9 57.25 0.44 -49.04
CA ARG A 9 57.17 -0.46 -47.88
C ARG A 9 56.05 0.08 -46.99
N LEU A 10 55.02 -0.72 -46.73
CA LEU A 10 54.10 -0.42 -45.64
C LEU A 10 54.96 -0.33 -44.38
N THR A 11 54.89 0.80 -43.71
CA THR A 11 55.51 1.03 -42.40
C THR A 11 54.38 1.26 -41.40
N TRP A 12 54.60 0.99 -40.12
CA TRP A 12 53.56 1.18 -39.11
C TRP A 12 53.08 2.62 -39.09
N ASP A 13 53.99 3.58 -39.27
CA ASP A 13 53.65 5.00 -39.41
C ASP A 13 52.70 5.25 -40.59
N TYR A 14 52.87 4.57 -41.72
CA TYR A 14 51.96 4.68 -42.86
C TYR A 14 50.55 4.12 -42.55
N ILE A 15 50.46 3.01 -41.81
CA ILE A 15 49.18 2.44 -41.38
C ILE A 15 48.52 3.35 -40.34
N ARG A 16 49.31 3.89 -39.41
CA ARG A 16 48.84 4.81 -38.37
C ARG A 16 48.25 6.08 -38.94
N ASP A 17 48.90 6.65 -39.95
CA ASP A 17 48.50 7.93 -40.52
C ASP A 17 47.30 7.78 -41.48
N ARG A 18 47.15 6.62 -42.15
CA ARG A 18 46.09 6.38 -43.14
C ARG A 18 44.87 5.63 -42.61
N HIS A 19 45.03 4.85 -41.54
CA HIS A 19 44.01 4.02 -40.93
C HIS A 19 43.97 4.22 -39.40
N SER A 20 43.98 5.47 -38.96
CA SER A 20 43.91 5.84 -37.54
C SER A 20 42.64 5.33 -36.87
N GLU A 21 41.51 5.38 -37.55
CA GLU A 21 40.19 4.92 -37.07
C GLU A 21 40.23 3.44 -36.67
N VAL A 22 40.81 2.59 -37.51
CA VAL A 22 40.93 1.14 -37.26
C VAL A 22 41.85 0.85 -36.06
N ILE A 23 42.89 1.67 -35.86
CA ILE A 23 43.79 1.53 -34.71
C ILE A 23 43.11 2.00 -33.42
N GLU A 24 42.27 3.03 -33.48
CA GLU A 24 41.46 3.43 -32.34
C GLU A 24 40.49 2.32 -31.94
N GLU A 25 39.84 1.65 -32.90
CA GLU A 25 39.03 0.47 -32.63
C GLU A 25 39.86 -0.67 -32.02
N PHE A 26 41.04 -0.96 -32.55
CA PHE A 26 41.90 -2.01 -31.96
C PHE A 26 42.39 -1.68 -30.55
N LYS A 27 42.58 -0.40 -30.20
CA LYS A 27 42.91 0.02 -28.83
C LYS A 27 41.77 -0.21 -27.84
N THR A 28 40.53 -0.30 -28.32
CA THR A 28 39.39 -0.63 -27.45
C THR A 28 39.34 -2.11 -27.10
N LEU A 29 40.05 -2.97 -27.85
CA LEU A 29 40.07 -4.40 -27.60
C LEU A 29 40.75 -4.74 -26.28
N ARG A 30 40.19 -5.72 -25.58
CA ARG A 30 40.73 -6.18 -24.29
C ARG A 30 42.14 -6.77 -24.39
N ASN A 31 42.49 -7.32 -25.55
CA ASN A 31 43.79 -7.93 -25.86
C ASN A 31 44.66 -7.03 -26.75
N TRP A 32 44.45 -5.71 -26.74
CA TRP A 32 45.24 -4.77 -27.54
C TRP A 32 46.76 -4.91 -27.32
N ASP A 33 47.20 -5.21 -26.10
CA ASP A 33 48.62 -5.37 -25.79
C ASP A 33 49.26 -6.57 -26.55
N GLU A 34 48.50 -7.64 -26.79
CA GLU A 34 48.95 -8.79 -27.60
C GLU A 34 49.07 -8.37 -29.08
N VAL A 35 48.08 -7.66 -29.61
CA VAL A 35 48.09 -7.14 -31.00
C VAL A 35 49.24 -6.14 -31.19
N LYS A 36 49.48 -5.28 -30.19
CA LYS A 36 50.57 -4.31 -30.20
C LYS A 36 51.96 -4.99 -30.17
N SER A 37 52.08 -6.11 -29.47
CA SER A 37 53.33 -6.88 -29.41
C SER A 37 53.73 -7.51 -30.76
N ALA A 38 52.77 -7.71 -31.66
CA ALA A 38 53.01 -8.22 -33.01
C ALA A 38 53.52 -7.16 -34.00
N ILE A 39 53.51 -5.87 -33.63
CA ILE A 39 53.93 -4.75 -34.51
C ILE A 39 55.44 -4.83 -34.85
N PRO A 40 56.37 -4.98 -33.88
CA PRO A 40 57.80 -5.07 -34.19
C PRO A 40 58.16 -6.31 -35.02
N GLU A 41 57.48 -7.43 -34.78
CA GLU A 41 57.66 -8.67 -35.56
C GLU A 41 57.16 -8.50 -37.00
N SER A 42 56.02 -7.82 -37.18
CA SER A 42 55.49 -7.49 -38.51
C SER A 42 56.37 -6.47 -39.26
N GLU A 43 56.96 -5.51 -38.55
CA GLU A 43 57.90 -4.54 -39.11
C GLU A 43 59.21 -5.18 -39.56
N THR A 44 59.75 -6.12 -38.78
CA THR A 44 60.98 -6.84 -39.12
C THR A 44 60.80 -7.77 -40.32
N LEU A 45 59.62 -8.40 -40.46
CA LEU A 45 59.27 -9.24 -41.61
C LEU A 45 58.83 -8.41 -42.83
N GLY A 46 58.43 -7.16 -42.63
CA GLY A 46 57.90 -6.29 -43.69
C GLY A 46 56.53 -6.73 -44.20
N ASP A 47 55.82 -7.57 -43.45
CA ASP A 47 54.50 -8.10 -43.76
C ASP A 47 53.58 -7.94 -42.55
N TYR A 48 52.48 -7.21 -42.73
CA TYR A 48 51.47 -6.94 -41.70
C TYR A 48 50.33 -7.96 -41.71
N SER A 49 50.42 -9.02 -42.53
CA SER A 49 49.50 -10.16 -42.47
C SER A 49 49.48 -10.79 -41.07
N LEU A 50 50.62 -10.82 -40.38
CA LEU A 50 50.75 -11.33 -39.02
C LEU A 50 50.02 -10.43 -38.00
N LEU A 51 50.23 -9.12 -38.06
CA LEU A 51 49.46 -8.16 -37.26
C LEU A 51 47.95 -8.27 -37.51
N ALA A 52 47.53 -8.41 -38.78
CA ALA A 52 46.13 -8.56 -39.14
C ALA A 52 45.53 -9.86 -38.58
N LEU A 53 46.27 -10.98 -38.63
CA LEU A 53 45.84 -12.24 -38.05
C LEU A 53 45.70 -12.16 -36.53
N GLU A 54 46.64 -11.53 -35.84
CA GLU A 54 46.57 -11.38 -34.39
C GLU A 54 45.43 -10.44 -33.97
N ALA A 55 45.22 -9.35 -34.73
CA ALA A 55 44.08 -8.45 -34.53
C ALA A 55 42.74 -9.18 -34.74
N ILE A 56 42.61 -9.98 -35.81
CA ILE A 56 41.41 -10.81 -36.05
C ILE A 56 41.22 -11.83 -34.92
N ALA A 57 42.29 -12.48 -34.46
CA ALA A 57 42.22 -13.43 -33.36
C ALA A 57 41.74 -12.77 -32.05
N ALA A 58 42.24 -11.57 -31.73
CA ALA A 58 41.81 -10.79 -30.58
C ALA A 58 40.31 -10.42 -30.68
N VAL A 59 39.85 -9.93 -31.83
CA VAL A 59 38.43 -9.62 -32.08
C VAL A 59 37.55 -10.87 -31.93
N ILE A 60 37.97 -12.01 -32.47
CA ILE A 60 37.21 -13.28 -32.33
C ILE A 60 37.10 -13.70 -30.86
N ARG A 61 38.17 -13.55 -30.06
CA ARG A 61 38.12 -13.86 -28.62
C ARG A 61 37.16 -12.94 -27.88
N GLU A 62 37.19 -11.65 -28.19
CA GLU A 62 36.30 -10.66 -27.58
C GLU A 62 34.82 -10.93 -27.91
N LEU A 63 34.51 -11.15 -29.19
CA LEU A 63 33.17 -11.53 -29.63
C LEU A 63 32.68 -12.84 -28.98
N ARG A 64 33.57 -13.79 -28.69
CA ARG A 64 33.21 -15.01 -27.94
C ARG A 64 32.85 -14.70 -26.50
N ILE A 65 33.59 -13.82 -25.83
CA ILE A 65 33.32 -13.39 -24.45
C ILE A 65 32.01 -12.60 -24.38
N GLU A 66 31.78 -11.70 -25.32
CA GLU A 66 30.51 -10.96 -25.41
C GLU A 66 29.34 -11.91 -25.65
N ARG A 67 29.51 -12.89 -26.54
CA ARG A 67 28.50 -13.92 -26.79
C ARG A 67 28.20 -14.75 -25.55
N SER A 68 29.21 -15.13 -24.75
CA SER A 68 28.96 -15.86 -23.50
C SER A 68 28.20 -14.99 -22.50
N PHE A 69 28.59 -13.72 -22.35
CA PHE A 69 27.91 -12.78 -21.46
C PHE A 69 26.45 -12.51 -21.90
N LEU A 70 26.22 -12.36 -23.20
CA LEU A 70 24.86 -12.24 -23.75
C LEU A 70 24.05 -13.53 -23.53
N SER A 71 24.65 -14.70 -23.70
CA SER A 71 24.00 -15.98 -23.41
C SER A 71 23.60 -16.10 -21.94
N GLU A 72 24.49 -15.73 -21.01
CA GLU A 72 24.18 -15.71 -19.57
C GLU A 72 23.07 -14.71 -19.24
N ARG A 73 23.07 -13.53 -19.86
CA ARG A 73 21.99 -12.55 -19.71
C ARG A 73 20.66 -13.08 -20.23
N ILE A 74 20.67 -13.73 -21.39
CA ILE A 74 19.47 -14.36 -21.96
C ILE A 74 18.96 -15.46 -21.03
N GLU A 75 19.84 -16.32 -20.52
CA GLU A 75 19.46 -17.39 -19.59
C GLU A 75 18.86 -16.82 -18.29
N ASN A 76 19.46 -15.78 -17.73
CA ASN A 76 18.93 -15.10 -16.55
C ASN A 76 17.56 -14.45 -16.81
N ILE A 77 17.34 -13.87 -17.99
CA ILE A 77 16.05 -13.32 -18.39
C ILE A 77 15.02 -14.44 -18.56
N SER A 78 15.39 -15.54 -19.20
CA SER A 78 14.51 -16.71 -19.37
C SER A 78 14.09 -17.30 -18.04
N ARG A 79 15.01 -17.46 -17.09
CA ARG A 79 14.68 -17.92 -15.72
C ARG A 79 13.70 -16.99 -15.03
N LYS A 80 13.92 -15.68 -15.07
CA LYS A 80 12.99 -14.69 -14.51
C LYS A 80 11.62 -14.72 -15.19
N LEU A 81 11.58 -14.97 -16.49
CA LEU A 81 10.34 -15.05 -17.25
C LEU A 81 9.57 -16.34 -16.93
N GLU A 82 10.27 -17.44 -16.70
CA GLU A 82 9.68 -18.69 -16.20
C GLU A 82 9.12 -18.53 -14.78
N GLU A 83 9.88 -17.90 -13.87
CA GLU A 83 9.43 -17.57 -12.51
C GLU A 83 8.21 -16.63 -12.50
N LEU A 84 8.20 -15.62 -13.37
CA LEU A 84 7.03 -14.77 -13.57
C LEU A 84 5.85 -15.56 -14.16
N GLY A 85 6.12 -16.48 -15.09
CA GLY A 85 5.11 -17.34 -15.68
C GLY A 85 4.46 -18.29 -14.67
N THR A 86 5.25 -18.90 -13.77
CA THR A 86 4.73 -19.78 -12.72
C THR A 86 3.97 -18.99 -11.67
N SER A 87 4.52 -17.89 -11.17
CA SER A 87 3.83 -17.03 -10.18
C SER A 87 2.53 -16.45 -10.73
N HIS A 88 2.49 -16.03 -12.00
CA HIS A 88 1.25 -15.56 -12.64
C HIS A 88 0.20 -16.67 -12.75
N ARG A 89 0.60 -17.90 -13.10
CA ARG A 89 -0.32 -19.04 -13.13
C ARG A 89 -0.89 -19.32 -11.74
N GLU A 90 -0.05 -19.38 -10.71
CA GLU A 90 -0.48 -19.60 -9.33
C GLU A 90 -1.44 -18.51 -8.84
N LEU A 91 -1.13 -17.24 -9.13
CA LEU A 91 -2.01 -16.11 -8.83
C LEU A 91 -3.36 -16.26 -9.56
N SER A 92 -3.35 -16.56 -10.86
CA SER A 92 -4.56 -16.79 -11.65
C SER A 92 -5.43 -17.91 -11.05
N TYR A 93 -4.82 -19.06 -10.73
CA TYR A 93 -5.54 -20.17 -10.10
C TYR A 93 -6.13 -19.78 -8.73
N SER A 94 -5.40 -19.00 -7.94
CA SER A 94 -5.88 -18.54 -6.63
C SER A 94 -7.05 -17.57 -6.75
N VAL A 95 -7.02 -16.67 -7.75
CA VAL A 95 -8.09 -15.71 -8.03
C VAL A 95 -9.32 -16.44 -8.56
N ASP A 96 -9.16 -17.37 -9.51
CA ASP A 96 -10.27 -18.18 -10.04
C ASP A 96 -10.95 -19.00 -8.94
N LYS A 97 -10.17 -19.56 -8.00
CA LYS A 97 -10.72 -20.27 -6.86
C LYS A 97 -11.56 -19.35 -5.97
N ARG A 98 -11.06 -18.15 -5.67
CA ARG A 98 -11.79 -17.15 -4.88
C ARG A 98 -13.05 -16.68 -5.59
N LEU A 99 -13.01 -16.50 -6.92
CA LEU A 99 -14.18 -16.14 -7.72
C LEU A 99 -15.25 -17.23 -7.64
N LYS A 100 -14.88 -18.49 -7.81
CA LYS A 100 -15.82 -19.63 -7.67
C LYS A 100 -16.42 -19.72 -6.26
N GLU A 101 -15.63 -19.47 -5.22
CA GLU A 101 -16.12 -19.44 -3.84
C GLU A 101 -17.11 -18.27 -3.62
N LEU A 102 -16.86 -17.10 -4.23
CA LEU A 102 -17.78 -15.96 -4.17
C LEU A 102 -19.06 -16.23 -4.97
N GLU A 103 -18.96 -16.80 -6.17
CA GLU A 103 -20.11 -17.22 -6.97
C GLU A 103 -21.00 -18.19 -6.18
N ALA A 104 -20.42 -19.20 -5.54
CA ALA A 104 -21.17 -20.16 -4.73
C ALA A 104 -21.92 -19.47 -3.56
N ARG A 105 -21.27 -18.51 -2.89
CA ARG A 105 -21.91 -17.72 -1.82
C ARG A 105 -23.02 -16.82 -2.33
N ILE A 106 -22.85 -16.23 -3.51
CA ILE A 106 -23.89 -15.40 -4.15
C ILE A 106 -25.09 -16.27 -4.48
N SER A 107 -24.88 -17.45 -5.07
CA SER A 107 -25.97 -18.38 -5.37
C SER A 107 -26.68 -18.86 -4.10
N GLU A 108 -25.97 -19.09 -3.00
CA GLU A 108 -26.59 -19.39 -1.71
C GLU A 108 -27.42 -18.21 -1.17
N LEU A 109 -26.92 -16.98 -1.30
CA LEU A 109 -27.66 -15.79 -0.92
C LEU A 109 -28.91 -15.62 -1.78
N GLU A 110 -28.83 -15.82 -3.10
CA GLU A 110 -29.99 -15.78 -4.00
C GLU A 110 -31.05 -16.80 -3.61
N GLN A 111 -30.65 -18.04 -3.29
CA GLN A 111 -31.59 -19.06 -2.78
C GLN A 111 -32.25 -18.66 -1.46
N ARG A 112 -31.49 -18.07 -0.54
CA ARG A 112 -32.04 -17.56 0.74
C ARG A 112 -32.98 -16.39 0.52
N THR A 113 -32.68 -15.50 -0.43
CA THR A 113 -33.56 -14.38 -0.78
C THR A 113 -34.87 -14.88 -1.39
N LEU A 114 -34.80 -15.82 -2.33
CA LEU A 114 -36.00 -16.47 -2.90
C LEU A 114 -36.84 -17.16 -1.83
N PHE A 115 -36.19 -17.80 -0.84
CA PHE A 115 -36.89 -18.37 0.31
C PHE A 115 -37.58 -17.29 1.16
N LEU A 116 -36.91 -16.17 1.44
CA LEU A 116 -37.49 -15.05 2.19
C LEU A 116 -38.67 -14.41 1.45
N GLU A 117 -38.58 -14.24 0.13
CA GLU A 117 -39.70 -13.79 -0.70
C GLU A 117 -40.88 -14.78 -0.63
N GLY A 118 -40.59 -16.09 -0.63
CA GLY A 118 -41.59 -17.13 -0.43
C GLY A 118 -42.26 -17.07 0.95
N VAL A 119 -41.49 -16.80 2.01
CA VAL A 119 -42.02 -16.60 3.36
C VAL A 119 -42.85 -15.32 3.44
N GLU A 120 -42.39 -14.23 2.85
CA GLU A 120 -43.11 -12.96 2.78
C GLU A 120 -44.48 -13.12 2.11
N ALA A 121 -44.57 -13.94 1.05
CA ALA A 121 -45.85 -14.28 0.42
C ALA A 121 -46.80 -15.10 1.31
N ILE A 122 -46.28 -15.83 2.30
CA ILE A 122 -47.08 -16.63 3.24
C ILE A 122 -47.55 -15.79 4.42
N VAL A 123 -46.81 -14.75 4.83
CA VAL A 123 -47.15 -13.88 5.98
C VAL A 123 -48.59 -13.35 5.91
N PRO A 124 -49.12 -12.82 4.78
CA PRO A 124 -50.50 -12.38 4.70
C PRO A 124 -51.51 -13.50 4.96
N ARG A 125 -51.28 -14.70 4.42
CA ARG A 125 -52.15 -15.87 4.65
C ARG A 125 -52.10 -16.32 6.10
N MET A 126 -50.93 -16.23 6.73
CA MET A 126 -50.76 -16.56 8.14
C MET A 126 -51.51 -15.55 9.02
N ASN A 127 -51.44 -14.26 8.68
CA ASN A 127 -52.21 -13.21 9.36
C ASN A 127 -53.73 -13.41 9.19
N GLU A 128 -54.20 -13.75 7.98
CA GLU A 128 -55.62 -14.08 7.76
C GLU A 128 -56.07 -15.31 8.57
N LEU A 129 -55.20 -16.31 8.71
CA LEU A 129 -55.47 -17.49 9.53
C LEU A 129 -55.48 -17.14 11.01
N GLU A 130 -54.53 -16.34 11.50
CA GLU A 130 -54.53 -15.82 12.88
C GLU A 130 -55.82 -15.04 13.17
N GLU A 131 -56.24 -14.15 12.27
CA GLU A 131 -57.46 -13.37 12.46
C GLU A 131 -58.72 -14.27 12.48
N LYS A 132 -58.75 -15.33 11.66
CA LYS A 132 -59.81 -16.36 11.73
C LYS A 132 -59.74 -17.17 13.04
N LEU A 133 -58.54 -17.49 13.51
CA LEU A 133 -58.31 -18.23 14.75
C LEU A 133 -58.71 -17.42 15.98
N ASP A 134 -58.53 -16.09 15.94
CA ASP A 134 -59.00 -15.17 16.98
C ASP A 134 -60.52 -14.98 16.96
N ARG A 135 -61.14 -14.99 15.77
CA ARG A 135 -62.61 -14.87 15.61
C ARG A 135 -63.36 -16.15 15.98
N LEU A 136 -62.78 -17.33 15.72
CA LEU A 136 -63.40 -18.64 15.94
C LEU A 136 -63.91 -18.85 17.38
N PRO A 137 -63.14 -18.55 18.45
CA PRO A 137 -63.62 -18.62 19.82
C PRO A 137 -64.85 -17.75 20.04
N ALA A 138 -64.85 -16.50 19.58
CA ALA A 138 -65.97 -15.58 19.76
C ALA A 138 -67.24 -16.07 19.02
N GLU A 139 -67.09 -16.63 17.82
CA GLU A 139 -68.19 -17.23 17.06
C GLU A 139 -68.70 -18.53 17.71
N LEU A 140 -67.80 -19.37 18.23
CA LEU A 140 -68.16 -20.58 18.98
C LEU A 140 -68.87 -20.22 20.28
N PHE A 141 -68.37 -19.23 21.04
CA PHE A 141 -69.04 -18.74 22.24
C PHE A 141 -70.43 -18.23 21.92
N ARG A 142 -70.61 -17.40 20.86
CA ARG A 142 -71.94 -16.97 20.43
C ARG A 142 -72.86 -18.11 20.03
N ARG A 143 -72.38 -19.09 19.26
CA ARG A 143 -73.19 -20.28 18.90
C ARG A 143 -73.55 -21.14 20.09
N VAL A 144 -72.60 -21.33 21.01
CA VAL A 144 -72.81 -22.10 22.24
C VAL A 144 -73.80 -21.36 23.14
N GLU A 145 -73.65 -20.06 23.32
CA GLU A 145 -74.58 -19.22 24.08
C GLU A 145 -75.98 -19.20 23.44
N GLU A 146 -76.09 -19.12 22.11
CA GLU A 146 -77.40 -19.20 21.45
C GLU A 146 -78.04 -20.60 21.55
N THR A 147 -77.28 -21.67 21.41
CA THR A 147 -77.84 -23.03 21.36
C THR A 147 -78.02 -23.64 22.74
N TYR A 148 -77.00 -23.55 23.58
CA TYR A 148 -77.03 -24.02 24.96
C TYR A 148 -77.68 -23.00 25.88
N GLY A 149 -77.55 -21.69 25.65
CA GLY A 149 -78.30 -20.69 26.43
C GLY A 149 -79.80 -20.81 26.18
N LYS A 150 -80.27 -20.96 24.93
CA LYS A 150 -81.71 -21.21 24.68
C LYS A 150 -82.19 -22.54 25.27
N LYS A 151 -81.42 -23.61 25.12
CA LYS A 151 -81.76 -24.90 25.73
C LYS A 151 -81.71 -24.86 27.25
N ALA A 152 -80.73 -24.17 27.83
CA ALA A 152 -80.59 -24.00 29.27
C ALA A 152 -81.68 -23.10 29.80
N ASP A 153 -82.10 -22.05 29.09
CA ASP A 153 -83.23 -21.19 29.47
C ASP A 153 -84.56 -21.94 29.34
N GLU A 154 -84.75 -22.75 28.31
CA GLU A 154 -85.92 -23.61 28.17
C GLU A 154 -85.95 -24.71 29.23
N HIS A 155 -84.81 -25.35 29.49
CA HIS A 155 -84.70 -26.33 30.57
C HIS A 155 -84.83 -25.66 31.93
N LEU A 156 -84.22 -24.50 32.18
CA LEU A 156 -84.38 -23.75 33.42
C LEU A 156 -85.80 -23.27 33.59
N ARG A 157 -86.50 -22.84 32.54
CA ARG A 157 -87.92 -22.50 32.64
C ARG A 157 -88.76 -23.72 32.97
N LYS A 158 -88.51 -24.86 32.33
CA LYS A 158 -89.18 -26.13 32.65
C LYS A 158 -88.86 -26.62 34.06
N LEU A 159 -87.59 -26.58 34.46
CA LEU A 159 -87.12 -27.01 35.77
C LEU A 159 -87.55 -26.01 36.84
N VAL A 160 -87.68 -24.72 36.54
CA VAL A 160 -88.26 -23.71 37.45
C VAL A 160 -89.76 -23.88 37.52
N GLU A 161 -90.47 -24.19 36.44
CA GLU A 161 -91.91 -24.49 36.49
C GLU A 161 -92.18 -25.79 37.25
N GLU A 162 -91.44 -26.85 36.94
CA GLU A 162 -91.47 -28.14 37.64
C GLU A 162 -91.04 -27.96 39.08
N ARG A 163 -89.98 -27.21 39.38
CA ARG A 163 -89.53 -26.95 40.75
C ARG A 163 -90.41 -25.96 41.47
N VAL A 164 -91.15 -25.07 40.81
CA VAL A 164 -92.16 -24.19 41.44
C VAL A 164 -93.43 -24.98 41.74
N GLU A 165 -93.80 -25.95 40.90
CA GLU A 165 -94.89 -26.89 41.20
C GLU A 165 -94.49 -27.93 42.26
N GLU A 166 -93.29 -28.51 42.16
CA GLU A 166 -92.71 -29.36 43.19
C GLU A 166 -92.47 -28.57 44.46
N LEU A 167 -91.98 -27.33 44.45
CA LEU A 167 -91.92 -26.48 45.65
C LEU A 167 -93.31 -26.05 46.11
N ARG A 168 -94.33 -25.99 45.26
CA ARG A 168 -95.72 -25.82 45.73
C ARG A 168 -96.23 -27.08 46.43
N GLU A 169 -95.87 -28.25 45.95
CA GLU A 169 -96.24 -29.54 46.53
C GLU A 169 -95.37 -29.90 47.75
N GLU A 170 -94.09 -29.56 47.73
CA GLU A 170 -93.10 -29.69 48.78
C GLU A 170 -93.35 -28.62 49.83
N LEU A 171 -93.63 -27.35 49.53
CA LEU A 171 -94.07 -26.37 50.55
C LEU A 171 -95.42 -26.79 51.18
N LYS A 172 -96.27 -27.54 50.45
CA LYS A 172 -97.45 -28.22 51.05
C LYS A 172 -97.08 -29.45 51.89
N ARG A 173 -95.94 -30.11 51.64
CA ARG A 173 -95.45 -31.29 52.38
C ARG A 173 -94.39 -30.97 53.47
N GLU A 174 -93.72 -29.83 53.39
CA GLU A 174 -92.52 -29.40 54.14
C GLU A 174 -92.79 -28.17 55.04
N VAL A 175 -94.06 -27.75 55.16
CA VAL A 175 -94.53 -27.19 56.45
C VAL A 175 -94.29 -28.18 57.61
N LEU A 176 -93.90 -29.43 57.30
CA LEU A 176 -93.38 -30.42 58.22
C LEU A 176 -91.89 -30.73 57.97
N GLY A 177 -91.03 -29.74 58.23
CA GLY A 177 -89.74 -29.92 58.92
C GLY A 177 -88.54 -30.45 58.14
N ILE A 178 -87.57 -29.57 57.84
CA ILE A 178 -86.25 -29.48 58.50
C ILE A 178 -85.48 -28.27 57.90
N SER A 179 -84.52 -27.78 58.66
CA SER A 179 -84.00 -26.42 58.80
C SER A 179 -83.33 -25.77 57.58
N VAL A 180 -83.70 -24.50 57.40
CA VAL A 180 -83.08 -23.46 56.57
C VAL A 180 -81.55 -23.35 56.77
N ASP A 181 -81.02 -23.83 57.89
CA ASP A 181 -79.60 -23.69 58.25
C ASP A 181 -78.67 -24.69 57.54
N LEU A 182 -79.14 -25.90 57.22
CA LEU A 182 -78.32 -26.88 56.48
C LEU A 182 -78.17 -26.49 55.00
N ALA A 183 -79.24 -25.98 54.40
CA ALA A 183 -79.22 -25.46 53.04
C ALA A 183 -78.34 -24.21 52.90
N LYS A 184 -78.32 -23.34 53.93
CA LYS A 184 -77.39 -22.21 53.99
C LYS A 184 -75.94 -22.67 54.09
N ALA A 185 -75.62 -23.61 54.98
CA ALA A 185 -74.26 -24.11 55.16
C ALA A 185 -73.69 -24.80 53.90
N LEU A 186 -74.51 -25.57 53.18
CA LEU A 186 -74.10 -26.22 51.93
C LEU A 186 -73.88 -25.21 50.80
N ARG A 187 -74.71 -24.16 50.72
CA ARG A 187 -74.56 -23.08 49.74
C ARG A 187 -73.31 -22.25 50.01
N GLU A 188 -73.02 -21.92 51.28
CA GLU A 188 -71.80 -21.20 51.66
C GLU A 188 -70.52 -22.01 51.37
N LEU A 189 -70.55 -23.34 51.58
CA LEU A 189 -69.45 -24.24 51.22
C LEU A 189 -69.23 -24.27 49.71
N GLN A 190 -70.30 -24.36 48.92
CA GLN A 190 -70.23 -24.36 47.46
C GLN A 190 -69.66 -23.03 46.94
N ASP A 191 -70.14 -21.88 47.43
CA ASP A 191 -69.64 -20.56 47.05
C ASP A 191 -68.14 -20.40 47.38
N HIS A 192 -67.68 -21.00 48.48
CA HIS A 192 -66.27 -20.96 48.86
C HIS A 192 -65.38 -21.82 47.96
N TYR A 193 -65.84 -23.01 47.57
CA TYR A 193 -65.14 -23.86 46.61
C TYR A 193 -65.09 -23.23 45.21
N GLU A 194 -66.17 -22.61 44.75
CA GLU A 194 -66.21 -21.91 43.46
C GLU A 194 -65.19 -20.77 43.43
N LYS A 195 -65.12 -19.95 44.50
CA LYS A 195 -64.09 -18.91 44.64
C LYS A 195 -62.66 -19.46 44.62
N LEU A 196 -62.41 -20.57 45.33
CA LEU A 196 -61.08 -21.22 45.33
C LEU A 196 -60.70 -21.76 43.94
N VAL A 197 -61.65 -22.30 43.18
CA VAL A 197 -61.41 -22.78 41.81
C VAL A 197 -61.14 -21.60 40.87
N GLU A 198 -61.90 -20.51 40.97
CA GLU A 198 -61.66 -19.29 40.20
C GLU A 198 -60.26 -18.69 40.46
N GLU A 199 -59.86 -18.61 41.73
CA GLU A 199 -58.54 -18.14 42.13
C GLU A 199 -57.44 -19.08 41.60
N ASN A 200 -57.63 -20.39 41.66
CA ASN A 200 -56.66 -21.35 41.13
C ASN A 200 -56.50 -21.24 39.61
N LEU A 201 -57.60 -21.02 38.87
CA LEU A 201 -57.56 -20.80 37.43
C LEU A 201 -56.84 -19.49 37.09
N ARG A 202 -57.09 -18.39 37.83
CA ARG A 202 -56.35 -17.13 37.67
C ARG A 202 -54.87 -17.28 37.98
N LEU A 203 -54.51 -18.02 39.02
CA LEU A 203 -53.11 -18.29 39.35
C LEU A 203 -52.41 -19.10 38.25
N LYS A 204 -53.09 -20.08 37.64
CA LYS A 204 -52.56 -20.84 36.50
C LYS A 204 -52.38 -19.97 35.26
N SER A 205 -53.33 -19.08 34.95
CA SER A 205 -53.19 -18.17 33.81
C SER A 205 -52.00 -17.23 34.02
N LEU A 206 -51.88 -16.62 35.20
CA LEU A 206 -50.74 -15.75 35.55
C LEU A 206 -49.40 -16.50 35.56
N ALA A 207 -49.37 -17.77 35.98
CA ALA A 207 -48.17 -18.59 35.90
C ALA A 207 -47.74 -18.83 34.44
N SER A 208 -48.71 -19.14 33.57
CA SER A 208 -48.45 -19.35 32.13
C SER A 208 -47.96 -18.06 31.44
N GLU A 209 -48.49 -16.90 31.84
CA GLU A 209 -48.04 -15.60 31.34
C GLU A 209 -46.63 -15.27 31.81
N ASN A 210 -46.32 -15.53 33.08
CA ASN A 210 -44.97 -15.38 33.62
C ASN A 210 -43.94 -16.27 32.89
N GLU A 211 -44.30 -17.51 32.55
CA GLU A 211 -43.42 -18.37 31.75
C GLU A 211 -43.19 -17.82 30.34
N LYS A 212 -44.24 -17.31 29.67
CA LYS A 212 -44.12 -16.67 28.35
C LYS A 212 -43.23 -15.43 28.42
N LEU A 213 -43.41 -14.59 29.43
CA LEU A 213 -42.59 -13.39 29.63
C LEU A 213 -41.13 -13.74 29.93
N ARG A 214 -40.87 -14.76 30.74
CA ARG A 214 -39.51 -15.27 30.99
C ARG A 214 -38.83 -15.75 29.71
N LYS A 215 -39.54 -16.49 28.84
CA LYS A 215 -39.00 -16.91 27.54
C LYS A 215 -38.63 -15.72 26.67
N LYS A 216 -39.52 -14.73 26.54
CA LYS A 216 -39.26 -13.49 25.80
C LYS A 216 -38.06 -12.72 26.38
N LEU A 217 -37.93 -12.67 27.69
CA LEU A 217 -36.82 -12.00 28.36
C LEU A 217 -35.48 -12.66 28.02
N VAL A 218 -35.41 -13.99 28.06
CA VAL A 218 -34.21 -14.75 27.66
C VAL A 218 -33.87 -14.57 26.18
N GLU A 219 -34.87 -14.52 25.29
CA GLU A 219 -34.66 -14.22 23.87
C GLU A 219 -34.07 -12.82 23.67
N LYS A 220 -34.61 -11.81 24.38
CA LYS A 220 -34.09 -10.44 24.34
C LYS A 220 -32.70 -10.31 24.94
N GLU A 221 -32.38 -11.07 25.98
CA GLU A 221 -31.01 -11.12 26.53
C GLU A 221 -30.02 -11.70 25.50
N ARG A 222 -30.40 -12.77 24.77
CA ARG A 222 -29.57 -13.32 23.69
C ARG A 222 -29.37 -12.33 22.54
N GLU A 223 -30.44 -11.67 22.10
CA GLU A 223 -30.34 -10.60 21.09
C GLU A 223 -29.38 -9.48 21.55
N LEU A 224 -29.48 -9.07 22.82
CA LEU A 224 -28.59 -8.06 23.41
C LEU A 224 -27.13 -8.54 23.44
N GLU A 225 -26.86 -9.80 23.78
CA GLU A 225 -25.50 -10.36 23.74
C GLU A 225 -24.93 -10.39 22.33
N GLU A 226 -25.73 -10.78 21.33
CA GLU A 226 -25.32 -10.76 19.92
C GLU A 226 -25.02 -9.34 19.43
N LEU A 227 -25.88 -8.37 19.78
CA LEU A 227 -25.67 -6.97 19.46
C LEU A 227 -24.41 -6.41 20.13
N LYS A 228 -24.16 -6.77 21.40
CA LYS A 228 -22.92 -6.41 22.11
C LYS A 228 -21.68 -6.97 21.41
N LYS A 229 -21.72 -8.23 20.96
CA LYS A 229 -20.63 -8.85 20.18
C LYS A 229 -20.40 -8.11 18.85
N ARG A 230 -21.46 -7.79 18.12
CA ARG A 230 -21.36 -7.01 16.86
C ARG A 230 -20.79 -5.62 17.11
N LEU A 231 -21.22 -4.95 18.18
CA LEU A 231 -20.73 -3.63 18.56
C LEU A 231 -19.24 -3.66 18.91
N ALA A 232 -18.76 -4.69 19.61
CA ALA A 232 -17.35 -4.89 19.87
C ALA A 232 -16.53 -5.08 18.57
N MET A 233 -17.04 -5.87 17.61
CA MET A 233 -16.40 -6.02 16.30
C MET A 233 -16.32 -4.69 15.54
N PHE A 234 -17.38 -3.87 15.56
CA PHE A 234 -17.37 -2.56 14.94
C PHE A 234 -16.41 -1.59 15.62
N GLN A 235 -16.28 -1.64 16.95
CA GLN A 235 -15.29 -0.85 17.68
C GLN A 235 -13.85 -1.25 17.31
N GLU A 236 -13.57 -2.55 17.13
CA GLU A 236 -12.25 -3.01 16.66
C GLU A 236 -11.98 -2.56 15.21
N MET A 237 -12.98 -2.64 14.33
CA MET A 237 -12.87 -2.14 12.96
C MET A 237 -12.61 -0.63 12.93
N ALA A 238 -13.31 0.15 13.76
CA ALA A 238 -13.07 1.59 13.88
C ALA A 238 -11.63 1.90 14.29
N LYS A 239 -11.10 1.22 15.32
CA LYS A 239 -9.70 1.36 15.74
C LYS A 239 -8.70 1.03 14.63
N ARG A 240 -8.99 0.02 13.79
CA ARG A 240 -8.16 -0.31 12.62
C ARG A 240 -8.21 0.78 11.56
N VAL A 241 -9.38 1.35 11.31
CA VAL A 241 -9.57 2.47 10.37
C VAL A 241 -8.83 3.71 10.86
N ASP A 242 -8.88 4.03 12.15
CA ASP A 242 -8.14 5.15 12.74
C ASP A 242 -6.62 4.96 12.58
N ALA A 243 -6.11 3.76 12.88
CA ALA A 243 -4.69 3.44 12.72
C ALA A 243 -4.23 3.49 11.25
N LEU A 244 -5.10 3.13 10.29
CA LEU A 244 -4.83 3.30 8.86
C LEU A 244 -4.84 4.77 8.45
N SER A 245 -5.78 5.55 8.98
CA SER A 245 -5.89 6.99 8.72
C SER A 245 -4.65 7.74 9.21
N GLU A 246 -4.11 7.40 10.38
CA GLU A 246 -2.84 7.94 10.87
C GLU A 246 -1.66 7.61 9.95
N LYS A 247 -1.61 6.38 9.42
CA LYS A 247 -0.57 5.99 8.46
C LYS A 247 -0.70 6.76 7.15
N ILE A 248 -1.92 6.95 6.65
CA ILE A 248 -2.18 7.76 5.46
C ILE A 248 -1.71 9.21 5.69
N GLY A 249 -2.04 9.81 6.84
CA GLY A 249 -1.55 11.15 7.21
C GLY A 249 -0.02 11.26 7.15
N LYS A 250 0.70 10.27 7.69
CA LYS A 250 2.19 10.22 7.60
C LYS A 250 2.69 10.10 6.16
N TYR A 251 2.00 9.37 5.29
CA TYR A 251 2.35 9.29 3.88
C TYR A 251 2.07 10.60 3.14
N GLU A 252 0.99 11.31 3.48
CA GLU A 252 0.70 12.63 2.94
C GLU A 252 1.72 13.68 3.35
N GLU A 253 2.19 13.66 4.60
CA GLU A 253 3.29 14.50 5.08
C GLU A 253 4.58 14.23 4.30
N ARG A 254 4.96 12.96 4.16
CA ARG A 254 6.13 12.56 3.34
C ARG A 254 5.98 12.97 1.88
N LEU A 255 4.78 12.90 1.31
CA LEU A 255 4.52 13.38 -0.05
C LEU A 255 4.67 14.89 -0.16
N LYS A 256 4.29 15.67 0.85
CA LYS A 256 4.54 17.11 0.91
C LYS A 256 6.03 17.40 0.97
N GLU A 257 6.79 16.69 1.80
CA GLU A 257 8.25 16.81 1.87
C GLU A 257 8.90 16.49 0.53
N ILE A 258 8.52 15.38 -0.12
CA ILE A 258 9.03 15.02 -1.45
C ILE A 258 8.72 16.11 -2.47
N ARG A 259 7.52 16.69 -2.48
CA ARG A 259 7.18 17.80 -3.38
C ARG A 259 8.00 19.06 -3.13
N VAL A 260 8.39 19.35 -1.89
CA VAL A 260 9.30 20.45 -1.57
C VAL A 260 10.69 20.16 -2.15
N ILE A 261 11.21 18.94 -1.92
CA ILE A 261 12.49 18.50 -2.46
C ILE A 261 12.48 18.53 -4.00
N GLU A 262 11.39 18.10 -4.66
CA GLU A 262 11.23 18.17 -6.11
C GLU A 262 11.35 19.61 -6.62
N LYS A 263 10.70 20.57 -5.95
CA LYS A 263 10.79 22.00 -6.30
C LYS A 263 12.20 22.54 -6.08
N GLU A 264 12.84 22.18 -4.97
CA GLU A 264 14.22 22.56 -4.68
C GLU A 264 15.19 22.02 -5.73
N LEU A 265 15.07 20.74 -6.10
CA LEU A 265 15.88 20.09 -7.14
C LEU A 265 15.70 20.77 -8.51
N VAL A 266 14.46 21.07 -8.89
CA VAL A 266 14.15 21.82 -10.12
C VAL A 266 14.77 23.23 -10.08
N SER A 267 14.68 23.92 -8.94
CA SER A 267 15.26 25.27 -8.81
C SER A 267 16.79 25.29 -8.86
N LEU A 268 17.46 24.30 -8.27
CA LEU A 268 18.92 24.20 -8.23
C LEU A 268 19.53 23.80 -9.57
N THR A 269 18.83 22.96 -10.33
CA THR A 269 19.32 22.44 -11.62
C THR A 269 18.82 23.24 -12.82
N GLY A 270 17.78 24.07 -12.65
CA GLY A 270 17.12 24.79 -13.75
C GLY A 270 16.38 23.87 -14.74
N ALA A 271 16.22 22.58 -14.42
CA ALA A 271 15.56 21.59 -15.26
C ALA A 271 14.04 21.76 -15.21
N LYS A 272 13.32 21.27 -16.23
CA LYS A 272 11.85 21.36 -16.28
C LYS A 272 11.15 20.41 -15.30
N ASP A 273 11.74 19.24 -15.06
CA ASP A 273 11.18 18.17 -14.24
C ASP A 273 12.23 17.58 -13.29
N ALA A 274 11.77 17.02 -12.16
CA ALA A 274 12.64 16.43 -11.13
C ALA A 274 13.49 15.26 -11.64
N LEU A 275 12.98 14.49 -12.63
CA LEU A 275 13.75 13.42 -13.26
C LEU A 275 14.91 13.95 -14.10
N SER A 276 14.65 15.00 -14.89
CA SER A 276 15.68 15.69 -15.65
C SER A 276 16.70 16.37 -14.73
N ALA A 277 16.26 16.93 -13.60
CA ALA A 277 17.16 17.45 -12.56
C ALA A 277 18.10 16.36 -12.02
N ILE A 278 17.58 15.15 -11.76
CA ILE A 278 18.38 14.02 -11.31
C ILE A 278 19.34 13.53 -12.38
N GLU A 279 18.95 13.56 -13.66
CA GLU A 279 19.84 13.21 -14.79
C GLU A 279 20.97 14.22 -14.95
N VAL A 280 20.67 15.52 -14.89
CA VAL A 280 21.67 16.60 -14.92
C VAL A 280 22.62 16.44 -13.73
N ILE A 281 22.09 16.22 -12.53
CA ILE A 281 22.92 15.93 -11.35
C ILE A 281 23.78 14.70 -11.61
N LYS A 282 23.24 13.60 -12.15
CA LYS A 282 24.05 12.39 -12.43
C LYS A 282 25.14 12.63 -13.48
N SER A 283 24.90 13.44 -14.51
CA SER A 283 25.89 13.76 -15.53
C SER A 283 26.95 14.74 -15.03
N GLU A 284 26.57 15.68 -14.16
CA GLU A 284 27.44 16.71 -13.60
C GLU A 284 28.02 16.31 -12.23
N PHE A 285 27.65 15.13 -11.70
CA PHE A 285 28.11 14.64 -10.41
C PHE A 285 29.60 14.31 -10.48
N ILE A 286 30.42 15.27 -10.07
CA ILE A 286 31.84 15.03 -9.82
C ILE A 286 31.94 14.25 -8.50
N PRO A 287 32.46 13.00 -8.50
CA PRO A 287 32.64 12.24 -7.27
C PRO A 287 33.47 13.06 -6.28
N LYS A 288 33.08 13.07 -4.99
CA LYS A 288 33.78 13.83 -3.93
C LYS A 288 35.29 13.63 -3.95
N SER A 289 35.78 12.44 -4.31
CA SER A 289 37.20 12.13 -4.45
C SER A 289 37.92 12.89 -5.57
N LYS A 290 37.26 13.17 -6.70
CA LYS A 290 37.83 14.00 -7.79
C LYS A 290 37.74 15.49 -7.43
N PHE A 291 36.67 15.89 -6.75
CA PHE A 291 36.52 17.26 -6.24
C PHE A 291 37.57 17.59 -5.16
N GLU A 292 37.84 16.68 -4.22
CA GLU A 292 38.87 16.87 -3.20
C GLU A 292 40.27 16.96 -3.80
N LYS A 293 40.58 16.15 -4.83
CA LYS A 293 41.85 16.24 -5.56
C LYS A 293 42.01 17.59 -6.26
N THR A 294 41.01 17.99 -7.04
CA THR A 294 41.03 19.29 -7.74
C THR A 294 41.05 20.46 -6.77
N LEU A 295 40.37 20.38 -5.62
CA LEU A 295 40.40 21.42 -4.59
C LEU A 295 41.77 21.52 -3.91
N ASN A 296 42.46 20.40 -3.70
CA ASN A 296 43.82 20.41 -3.18
C ASN A 296 44.82 20.95 -4.22
N GLU A 297 44.65 20.62 -5.49
CA GLU A 297 45.44 21.20 -6.60
C GLU A 297 45.20 22.72 -6.74
N ILE A 298 43.96 23.18 -6.59
CA ILE A 298 43.65 24.61 -6.59
C ILE A 298 44.31 25.31 -5.39
N LYS A 299 44.29 24.69 -4.21
CA LYS A 299 44.96 25.24 -3.02
C LYS A 299 46.47 25.30 -3.19
N SER A 300 47.09 24.28 -3.77
CA SER A 300 48.53 24.31 -4.04
C SER A 300 48.89 25.37 -5.08
N LEU A 301 48.12 25.46 -6.17
CA LEU A 301 48.32 26.49 -7.19
C LEU A 301 48.08 27.92 -6.66
N LEU A 302 47.14 28.10 -5.73
CA LEU A 302 46.90 29.39 -5.08
C LEU A 302 48.05 29.78 -4.15
N ALA A 303 48.60 28.81 -3.39
CA ALA A 303 49.78 29.02 -2.58
C ALA A 303 51.03 29.34 -3.44
N GLU A 304 51.18 28.69 -4.59
CA GLU A 304 52.21 29.00 -5.58
C GLU A 304 52.02 30.38 -6.21
N ALA A 305 50.77 30.79 -6.48
CA ALA A 305 50.48 32.13 -6.98
C ALA A 305 50.78 33.23 -5.95
N GLU A 306 50.54 32.95 -4.67
CA GLU A 306 50.90 33.85 -3.57
C GLU A 306 52.42 33.97 -3.40
N SER A 307 53.16 32.85 -3.45
CA SER A 307 54.63 32.89 -3.36
C SER A 307 55.27 33.60 -4.57
N LEU A 308 54.75 33.37 -5.78
CA LEU A 308 55.19 34.07 -7.00
C LEU A 308 54.88 35.58 -6.97
N LYS A 309 53.80 35.99 -6.30
CA LYS A 309 53.51 37.41 -6.06
C LYS A 309 54.53 38.02 -5.11
N GLU A 310 54.83 37.36 -4.00
CA GLU A 310 55.86 37.82 -3.07
C GLU A 310 57.24 37.92 -3.72
N GLU A 311 57.60 36.93 -4.55
CA GLU A 311 58.86 36.93 -5.29
C GLU A 311 58.90 38.04 -6.34
N ASN A 312 57.81 38.28 -7.07
CA ASN A 312 57.70 39.44 -7.98
C ASN A 312 57.88 40.77 -7.24
N GLU A 313 57.29 40.92 -6.05
CA GLU A 313 57.46 42.12 -5.25
C GLU A 313 58.91 42.30 -4.78
N ARG A 314 59.58 41.22 -4.36
CA ARG A 314 61.01 41.25 -4.01
C ARG A 314 61.87 41.66 -5.20
N LEU A 315 61.67 41.03 -6.36
CA LEU A 315 62.38 41.35 -7.59
C LEU A 315 62.12 42.79 -8.05
N ARG A 316 60.92 43.34 -7.84
CA ARG A 316 60.65 44.76 -8.09
C ARG A 316 61.47 45.67 -7.18
N ARG A 317 61.52 45.38 -5.87
CA ARG A 317 62.33 46.15 -4.91
C ARG A 317 63.82 46.04 -5.23
N GLU A 318 64.32 44.88 -5.66
CA GLU A 318 65.71 44.71 -6.09
C GLU A 318 66.02 45.47 -7.37
N ASN A 319 65.12 45.42 -8.37
CA ASN A 319 65.25 46.23 -9.58
C ASN A 319 65.22 47.74 -9.29
N GLU A 320 64.42 48.19 -8.33
CA GLU A 320 64.40 49.58 -7.87
C GLU A 320 65.75 49.97 -7.24
N LYS A 321 66.29 49.14 -6.33
CA LYS A 321 67.62 49.35 -5.75
C LYS A 321 68.72 49.37 -6.81
N LEU A 322 68.67 48.49 -7.81
CA LEU A 322 69.62 48.47 -8.92
C LEU A 322 69.47 49.72 -9.81
N LYS A 323 68.25 50.20 -10.04
CA LYS A 323 68.01 51.47 -10.74
C LYS A 323 68.55 52.67 -9.96
N GLU A 324 68.40 52.70 -8.65
CA GLU A 324 68.97 53.74 -7.79
C GLU A 324 70.50 53.68 -7.81
N ALA A 325 71.10 52.49 -7.66
CA ALA A 325 72.55 52.30 -7.76
C ALA A 325 73.11 52.70 -9.14
N LEU A 326 72.38 52.42 -10.22
CA LEU A 326 72.75 52.89 -11.56
C LEU A 326 72.65 54.41 -11.68
N LYS A 327 71.64 55.04 -11.09
CA LYS A 327 71.51 56.51 -11.06
C LYS A 327 72.65 57.16 -10.29
N THR A 328 73.04 56.60 -9.13
CA THR A 328 74.17 57.13 -8.35
C THR A 328 75.48 56.97 -9.10
N LEU A 329 75.74 55.82 -9.71
CA LEU A 329 76.94 55.60 -10.55
C LEU A 329 76.97 56.53 -11.77
N LEU A 330 75.83 56.78 -12.41
CA LEU A 330 75.74 57.74 -13.51
C LEU A 330 75.95 59.18 -13.04
N GLN A 331 75.46 59.55 -11.85
CA GLN A 331 75.70 60.86 -11.25
C GLN A 331 77.16 61.05 -10.83
N GLU A 332 77.80 60.03 -10.26
CA GLU A 332 79.23 60.03 -9.96
C GLU A 332 80.06 60.21 -11.23
N ARG A 333 79.74 59.50 -12.33
CA ARG A 333 80.38 59.72 -13.63
C ARG A 333 80.13 61.10 -14.23
N LEU A 334 78.95 61.69 -14.01
CA LEU A 334 78.63 63.05 -14.45
C LEU A 334 79.35 64.11 -13.61
N ASN A 335 79.57 63.84 -12.33
CA ASN A 335 80.37 64.69 -11.43
C ASN A 335 81.86 64.59 -11.74
N GLU A 336 82.39 63.39 -12.03
CA GLU A 336 83.77 63.21 -12.54
C GLU A 336 83.99 63.87 -13.91
N ALA A 337 82.94 63.98 -14.74
CA ALA A 337 83.01 64.71 -16.01
C ALA A 337 82.87 66.24 -15.86
N SER A 338 82.40 66.74 -14.71
CA SER A 338 82.28 68.17 -14.41
C SER A 338 83.39 68.70 -13.49
N GLU A 339 84.18 67.83 -12.87
CA GLU A 339 85.48 68.14 -12.25
C GLU A 339 86.63 67.87 -13.23
N SER A 340 86.65 68.60 -14.35
CA SER A 340 87.90 68.90 -15.05
C SER A 340 88.10 70.41 -15.07
N PRO A 341 89.18 70.94 -14.46
CA PRO A 341 89.37 72.37 -14.32
C PRO A 341 89.80 72.99 -15.65
N VAL A 342 89.19 74.15 -15.92
CA VAL A 342 89.71 75.22 -16.76
C VAL A 342 90.86 75.92 -16.00
N GLU A 343 91.79 76.49 -16.76
CA GLU A 343 92.96 77.34 -16.40
C GLU A 343 94.27 76.56 -16.22
N ASP A 344 95.17 76.57 -17.20
CA ASP A 344 96.10 77.66 -17.60
C ASP A 344 97.14 78.01 -16.51
N ASN A 345 98.40 77.66 -16.76
CA ASN A 345 99.54 78.58 -16.68
C ASN A 345 100.87 77.95 -17.17
N GLU A 346 101.39 78.56 -18.23
CA GLU A 346 102.79 78.97 -18.49
C GLU A 346 103.95 78.01 -18.20
N LEU A 347 104.52 77.42 -19.27
CA LEU A 347 105.87 77.71 -19.79
C LEU A 347 106.11 77.05 -21.16
#